data_AF-E3EL76-F1
#
_entry.id   AF-E3EL76-F1
#
_cell.length_a   1.000
_cell.length_b   1.000
_cell.length_c   1.000
_cell.angle_alpha   90.00
_cell.angle_beta   90.00
_cell.angle_gamma   90.00
#
_symmetry.space_group_name_H-M   'P 1'
#
loop_
_entity.id
_entity.type
_entity.pdbx_description
1 polymer ?
#
loop_
_entity_poly.entity_id
_entity_poly.type
_entity_poly.pdbx_seq_one_letter_code
_entity_poly.pdbx_strand_id
1 'polypeptide(L)'
;MDKEIGSILHALSNAFVNESDSKHADWIRRIKEDYSHLDLKKPETFSLLLSTTIKDQARALMRHVLPTLAPSDMDSKLKHNIEFAFLQYEFITRHLKSVILKVEGYGCSTDKTRWLIDSYVKHLLTGELPSIEEREYWHPACGEITDWLDWIDSMNDLYCGDFERYALAKTKIISSYVKVAREKE
;
A
#
# COMPACT_ATOMS: atom_id res chain seq x y z
N MET A 1 10.96 39.28 16.32
CA MET A 1 9.98 38.24 16.72
C MET A 1 9.48 37.41 15.54
N ASP A 2 8.56 37.85 14.67
CA ASP A 2 8.05 36.98 13.57
C ASP A 2 9.11 36.56 12.53
N LYS A 3 10.04 37.47 12.17
CA LYS A 3 11.15 37.14 11.25
C LYS A 3 12.16 36.16 11.85
N GLU A 4 12.40 36.23 13.16
CA GLU A 4 13.32 35.32 13.86
C GLU A 4 12.72 33.93 13.96
N ILE A 5 11.44 33.82 14.33
CA ILE A 5 10.72 32.54 14.36
C ILE A 5 10.70 31.88 12.98
N GLY A 6 10.44 32.66 11.92
CA GLY A 6 10.51 32.16 10.55
C GLY A 6 11.91 31.66 10.16
N SER A 7 12.98 32.34 10.58
CA SER A 7 14.36 31.92 10.32
C SER A 7 14.73 30.63 11.07
N ILE A 8 14.25 30.48 12.30
CA ILE A 8 14.49 29.29 13.13
C ILE A 8 13.73 28.08 12.55
N LEU A 9 12.48 28.26 12.12
CA LEU A 9 11.70 27.21 11.46
C LEU A 9 12.33 26.76 10.15
N HIS A 10 12.86 27.70 9.34
CA HIS A 10 13.60 27.37 8.13
C HIS A 10 14.90 26.62 8.43
N ALA A 11 15.66 27.06 9.42
CA ALA A 11 16.90 26.38 9.82
C ALA A 11 16.62 24.95 10.31
N LEU A 12 15.56 24.76 11.09
CA LEU A 12 15.11 23.44 11.55
C LEU A 12 14.65 22.56 10.38
N SER A 13 13.81 23.09 9.49
CA SER A 13 13.37 22.36 8.29
C SER A 13 14.56 21.92 7.42
N ASN A 14 15.52 22.82 7.21
CA ASN A 14 16.73 22.50 6.44
C ASN A 14 17.62 21.47 7.17
N ALA A 15 17.72 21.55 8.49
CA ALA A 15 18.45 20.57 9.29
C ALA A 15 17.82 19.17 9.17
N PHE A 16 16.49 19.06 9.22
CA PHE A 16 15.79 17.79 9.02
C PHE A 16 15.99 17.21 7.61
N VAL A 17 15.91 18.07 6.58
CA VAL A 17 16.18 17.64 5.19
C VAL A 17 17.63 17.16 5.06
N ASN A 18 18.59 17.91 5.58
CA ASN A 18 20.01 17.54 5.53
C ASN A 18 20.29 16.24 6.30
N GLU A 19 19.67 16.03 7.46
CA GLU A 19 19.80 14.79 8.23
C GLU A 19 19.22 13.60 7.47
N SER A 20 18.03 13.76 6.87
CA SER A 20 17.41 12.74 6.02
C SER A 20 18.28 12.42 4.80
N ASP A 21 18.76 13.43 4.09
CA ASP A 21 19.60 13.28 2.91
C ASP A 21 20.96 12.66 3.25
N SER A 22 21.51 12.95 4.45
CA SER A 22 22.78 12.37 4.90
C SER A 22 22.73 10.85 4.99
N LYS A 23 21.58 10.28 5.39
CA LYS A 23 21.35 8.82 5.46
C LYS A 23 21.38 8.16 4.08
N HIS A 24 21.11 8.94 3.04
CA HIS A 24 21.07 8.48 1.65
C HIS A 24 22.23 9.01 0.80
N ALA A 25 23.16 9.79 1.37
CA ALA A 25 24.18 10.50 0.61
C ALA A 25 25.02 9.59 -0.28
N ASP A 26 25.45 8.44 0.24
CA ASP A 26 26.24 7.45 -0.53
C ASP A 26 25.43 6.76 -1.63
N TRP A 27 24.13 6.56 -1.42
CA TRP A 27 23.25 6.01 -2.45
C TRP A 27 23.00 7.06 -3.55
N ILE A 28 22.65 8.29 -3.18
CA ILE A 28 22.45 9.41 -4.11
C ILE A 28 23.70 9.64 -4.97
N ARG A 29 24.88 9.65 -4.35
CA ARG A 29 26.16 9.82 -5.05
C ARG A 29 26.38 8.72 -6.08
N ARG A 30 26.29 7.44 -5.68
CA ARG A 30 26.44 6.29 -6.59
C ARG A 30 25.46 6.35 -7.75
N ILE A 31 24.20 6.62 -7.47
CA ILE A 31 23.16 6.73 -8.51
C ILE A 31 23.47 7.86 -9.51
N LYS A 32 23.93 9.02 -9.04
CA LYS A 32 24.33 10.12 -9.93
C LYS A 32 25.56 9.79 -10.76
N GLU A 33 26.48 8.99 -10.24
CA GLU A 33 27.68 8.52 -10.96
C GLU A 33 27.29 7.51 -12.05
N ASP A 34 26.62 6.42 -11.65
CA ASP A 34 26.21 5.30 -12.52
C ASP A 34 25.25 5.73 -13.63
N TYR A 35 24.39 6.72 -13.36
CA TYR A 35 23.38 7.24 -14.27
C TYR A 35 23.63 8.69 -14.68
N SER A 36 24.90 9.13 -14.69
CA SER A 36 25.31 10.50 -15.07
C SER A 36 24.85 10.94 -16.47
N HIS A 37 24.55 9.99 -17.36
CA HIS A 37 24.04 10.21 -18.71
C HIS A 37 22.53 10.52 -18.77
N LEU A 38 21.80 10.36 -17.66
CA LEU A 38 20.36 10.60 -17.58
C LEU A 38 20.03 12.03 -17.15
N ASP A 39 19.06 12.66 -17.83
CA ASP A 39 18.49 13.93 -17.40
C ASP A 39 17.38 13.72 -16.35
N LEU A 40 17.76 13.72 -15.07
CA LEU A 40 16.83 13.49 -13.96
C LEU A 40 15.80 14.62 -13.75
N LYS A 41 15.86 15.71 -14.52
CA LYS A 41 14.81 16.74 -14.52
C LYS A 41 13.61 16.32 -15.38
N LYS A 42 13.78 15.32 -16.26
CA LYS A 42 12.70 14.77 -17.08
C LYS A 42 11.96 13.66 -16.29
N PRO A 43 10.64 13.78 -16.07
CA PRO A 43 9.88 12.79 -15.32
C PRO A 43 9.97 11.37 -15.88
N GLU A 44 9.98 11.23 -17.21
CA GLU A 44 10.15 9.94 -17.90
C GLU A 44 11.49 9.28 -17.53
N THR A 45 12.57 10.04 -17.62
CA THR A 45 13.91 9.59 -17.29
C THR A 45 14.06 9.25 -15.81
N PHE A 46 13.45 10.05 -14.92
CA PHE A 46 13.41 9.74 -13.50
C PHE A 46 12.59 8.46 -13.21
N SER A 47 11.48 8.25 -13.92
CA SER A 47 10.65 7.04 -13.81
C SER A 47 11.41 5.78 -14.26
N LEU A 48 12.21 5.90 -15.32
CA LEU A 48 13.11 4.83 -15.76
C LEU A 48 14.12 4.48 -14.65
N LEU A 49 14.78 5.49 -14.08
CA LEU A 49 15.73 5.29 -12.98
C LEU A 49 15.07 4.62 -11.76
N LEU A 50 13.89 5.10 -11.35
CA LEU A 50 13.13 4.50 -10.25
C LEU A 50 12.80 3.03 -10.53
N SER A 51 12.47 2.71 -11.77
CA SER A 51 12.12 1.35 -12.16
C SER A 51 13.32 0.41 -12.09
N THR A 52 14.46 0.82 -12.63
CA THR A 52 15.67 -0.03 -12.67
C THR A 52 16.36 -0.16 -11.31
N THR A 53 16.35 0.89 -10.50
CA THR A 53 17.12 0.93 -9.23
C THR A 53 16.34 0.45 -8.03
N ILE A 54 15.00 0.50 -8.08
CA ILE A 54 14.15 0.11 -6.94
C ILE A 54 13.16 -0.97 -7.34
N LYS A 55 12.33 -0.75 -8.38
CA LYS A 55 11.26 -1.70 -8.70
C LYS A 55 11.79 -3.06 -9.15
N ASP A 56 12.82 -3.09 -9.99
CA ASP A 56 13.40 -4.34 -10.48
C ASP A 56 14.16 -5.10 -9.39
N GLN A 57 14.81 -4.37 -8.46
CA GLN A 57 15.43 -4.97 -7.28
C GLN A 57 14.38 -5.57 -6.33
N ALA A 58 13.28 -4.86 -6.08
CA ALA A 58 12.17 -5.35 -5.26
C ALA A 58 11.51 -6.59 -5.88
N ARG A 59 11.30 -6.60 -7.21
CA ARG A 59 10.84 -7.79 -7.94
C ARG A 59 11.83 -8.95 -7.87
N ALA A 60 13.13 -8.67 -7.96
CA ALA A 60 14.16 -9.69 -7.78
C ALA A 60 14.10 -10.30 -6.37
N LEU A 61 13.98 -9.47 -5.32
CA LEU A 61 13.79 -9.94 -3.96
C LEU A 61 12.50 -10.79 -3.84
N MET A 62 11.39 -10.34 -4.42
CA MET A 62 10.13 -11.08 -4.38
C MET A 62 10.23 -12.45 -5.07
N ARG A 63 11.00 -12.57 -6.16
CA ARG A 63 11.27 -13.88 -6.80
C ARG A 63 12.01 -14.86 -5.89
N HIS A 64 12.78 -14.38 -4.91
CA HIS A 64 13.44 -15.22 -3.90
C HIS A 64 12.56 -15.50 -2.68
N VAL A 65 11.71 -14.56 -2.29
CA VAL A 65 10.81 -14.70 -1.13
C VAL A 65 9.56 -15.51 -1.46
N LEU A 66 8.98 -15.36 -2.66
CA LEU A 66 7.72 -16.01 -3.02
C LEU A 66 7.77 -17.55 -2.87
N PRO A 67 8.84 -18.26 -3.29
CA PRO A 67 8.94 -19.71 -3.09
C PRO A 67 9.02 -20.15 -1.61
N THR A 68 9.37 -19.25 -0.67
CA THR A 68 9.38 -19.55 0.76
C THR A 68 8.00 -19.35 1.42
N LEU A 69 7.08 -18.68 0.72
CA LEU A 69 5.73 -18.37 1.20
C LEU A 69 4.67 -19.29 0.56
N ALA A 70 4.78 -19.51 -0.74
CA ALA A 70 3.79 -20.20 -1.55
C ALA A 70 4.27 -21.59 -1.99
N PRO A 71 3.40 -22.62 -1.98
CA PRO A 71 3.69 -23.92 -2.57
C PRO A 71 4.13 -23.83 -4.05
N SER A 72 5.01 -24.74 -4.47
CA SER A 72 5.56 -24.75 -5.82
C SER A 72 4.50 -24.98 -6.89
N ASP A 73 3.46 -25.75 -6.59
CA ASP A 73 2.32 -26.11 -7.43
C ASP A 73 1.15 -25.11 -7.37
N MET A 74 1.24 -24.07 -6.54
CA MET A 74 0.20 -23.04 -6.45
C MET A 74 -0.04 -22.36 -7.80
N ASP A 75 -1.31 -22.06 -8.07
CA ASP A 75 -1.78 -21.38 -9.27
C ASP A 75 -1.04 -20.04 -9.52
N SER A 76 -0.78 -19.78 -10.80
CA SER A 76 -0.02 -18.61 -11.24
C SER A 76 -0.71 -17.28 -10.94
N LYS A 77 -2.06 -17.23 -10.99
CA LYS A 77 -2.83 -16.03 -10.66
C LYS A 77 -2.74 -15.73 -9.17
N LEU A 78 -2.86 -16.75 -8.31
CA LEU A 78 -2.68 -16.58 -6.86
C LEU A 78 -1.28 -16.06 -6.52
N LYS A 79 -0.23 -16.65 -7.11
CA LYS A 79 1.15 -16.18 -6.96
C LYS A 79 1.33 -14.71 -7.38
N HIS A 80 0.75 -14.33 -8.51
CA HIS A 80 0.77 -12.96 -9.00
C HIS A 80 0.07 -11.99 -8.03
N ASN A 81 -1.08 -12.38 -7.48
CA ASN A 81 -1.81 -11.57 -6.51
C ASN A 81 -1.05 -11.42 -5.17
N ILE A 82 -0.34 -12.46 -4.73
CA ILE A 82 0.55 -12.36 -3.57
C ILE A 82 1.70 -11.39 -3.87
N GLU A 83 2.37 -11.53 -5.01
CA GLU A 83 3.43 -10.61 -5.44
C GLU A 83 2.92 -9.15 -5.48
N PHE A 84 1.72 -8.92 -6.01
CA PHE A 84 1.09 -7.61 -6.03
C PHE A 84 0.88 -7.07 -4.61
N ALA A 85 0.35 -7.88 -3.67
CA ALA A 85 0.11 -7.46 -2.30
C ALA A 85 1.39 -7.01 -1.58
N PHE A 86 2.53 -7.67 -1.84
CA PHE A 86 3.83 -7.31 -1.27
C PHE A 86 4.42 -6.07 -1.95
N LEU A 87 4.49 -6.05 -3.28
CA LEU A 87 5.13 -4.95 -4.03
C LEU A 87 4.31 -3.66 -4.01
N GLN A 88 2.99 -3.75 -3.87
CA GLN A 88 2.04 -2.62 -3.88
C GLN A 88 1.32 -2.45 -2.53
N TYR A 89 1.92 -2.92 -1.43
CA TYR A 89 1.34 -2.83 -0.08
C TYR A 89 0.84 -1.43 0.30
N GLU A 90 1.65 -0.41 0.01
CA GLU A 90 1.32 0.99 0.31
C GLU A 90 0.15 1.51 -0.55
N PHE A 91 0.06 1.08 -1.81
CA PHE A 91 -1.07 1.40 -2.69
C PHE A 91 -2.37 0.82 -2.11
N ILE A 92 -2.37 -0.46 -1.74
CA ILE A 92 -3.53 -1.13 -1.13
C ILE A 92 -3.92 -0.43 0.18
N THR A 93 -2.92 -0.15 1.03
CA THR A 93 -3.12 0.52 2.32
C THR A 93 -3.81 1.88 2.15
N ARG A 94 -3.38 2.69 1.19
CA ARG A 94 -4.00 4.00 0.90
C ARG A 94 -5.45 3.85 0.46
N HIS A 95 -5.75 2.86 -0.39
CA HIS A 95 -7.10 2.63 -0.86
C HIS A 95 -8.03 2.19 0.29
N LEU A 96 -7.60 1.24 1.12
CA LEU A 96 -8.34 0.82 2.32
C LEU A 96 -8.55 2.00 3.29
N LYS A 97 -7.49 2.74 3.62
CA LYS A 97 -7.57 3.94 4.48
C LYS A 97 -8.52 4.99 3.92
N SER A 98 -8.63 5.14 2.60
CA SER A 98 -9.53 6.12 1.99
C SER A 98 -11.00 5.91 2.33
N VAL A 99 -11.39 4.69 2.73
CA VAL A 99 -12.74 4.35 3.19
C VAL A 99 -12.79 4.28 4.71
N ILE A 100 -11.87 3.53 5.34
CA ILE A 100 -11.86 3.33 6.80
C ILE A 100 -11.73 4.68 7.52
N LEU A 101 -10.80 5.55 7.10
CA LEU A 101 -10.63 6.87 7.75
C LEU A 101 -11.85 7.76 7.63
N LYS A 102 -12.54 7.69 6.48
CA LYS A 102 -13.72 8.54 6.23
C LYS A 102 -14.89 8.17 7.12
N VAL A 103 -15.02 6.89 7.48
CA VAL A 103 -16.20 6.41 8.21
C VAL A 103 -15.90 6.12 9.68
N GLU A 104 -14.74 5.53 9.98
CA GLU A 104 -14.36 5.12 11.34
C GLU A 104 -13.38 6.10 12.01
N GLY A 105 -12.86 7.07 11.28
CA GLY A 105 -11.88 8.03 11.77
C GLY A 105 -10.45 7.46 11.85
N TYR A 106 -9.55 8.20 12.50
CA TYR A 106 -8.12 7.89 12.52
C TYR A 106 -7.75 6.70 13.41
N GLY A 107 -8.56 6.41 14.44
CA GLY A 107 -8.31 5.39 15.45
C GLY A 107 -8.12 3.99 14.85
N CYS A 108 -6.92 3.42 15.06
CA CYS A 108 -6.55 2.05 14.65
C CYS A 108 -6.73 1.77 13.15
N SER A 109 -6.80 2.80 12.31
CA SER A 109 -6.98 2.65 10.85
C SER A 109 -5.81 1.87 10.21
N THR A 110 -4.60 2.07 10.72
CA THR A 110 -3.42 1.30 10.31
C THR A 110 -3.52 -0.17 10.69
N ASP A 111 -4.01 -0.50 11.89
CA ASP A 111 -4.12 -1.89 12.34
C ASP A 111 -5.18 -2.65 11.53
N LYS A 112 -6.30 -1.99 11.23
CA LYS A 112 -7.34 -2.52 10.34
C LYS A 112 -6.84 -2.79 8.94
N THR A 113 -6.09 -1.84 8.35
CA THR A 113 -5.52 -2.07 7.02
C THR A 113 -4.51 -3.19 7.00
N ARG A 114 -3.68 -3.30 8.05
CA ARG A 114 -2.70 -4.39 8.16
C ARG A 114 -3.41 -5.73 8.25
N TRP A 115 -4.38 -5.85 9.16
CA TRP A 115 -5.16 -7.06 9.35
C TRP A 115 -5.87 -7.50 8.07
N LEU A 116 -6.45 -6.57 7.31
CA LEU A 116 -7.09 -6.86 6.03
C LEU A 116 -6.12 -7.39 4.97
N ILE A 117 -4.93 -6.78 4.85
CA ILE A 117 -3.93 -7.23 3.87
C ILE A 117 -3.36 -8.58 4.28
N ASP A 118 -3.07 -8.80 5.56
CA ASP A 118 -2.58 -10.07 6.08
C ASP A 118 -3.61 -11.18 5.86
N SER A 119 -4.90 -10.87 6.09
CA SER A 119 -6.02 -11.77 5.82
C SER A 119 -6.15 -12.10 4.33
N TYR A 120 -5.97 -11.12 3.44
CA TYR A 120 -5.96 -11.34 2.00
C TYR A 120 -4.84 -12.29 1.59
N VAL A 121 -3.61 -12.03 2.03
CA VAL A 121 -2.45 -12.89 1.71
C VAL A 121 -2.65 -14.30 2.26
N LYS A 122 -3.13 -14.44 3.51
CA LYS A 122 -3.44 -15.74 4.10
C LYS A 122 -4.50 -16.48 3.28
N HIS A 123 -5.56 -15.78 2.87
CA HIS A 123 -6.62 -16.37 2.05
C HIS A 123 -6.09 -16.88 0.71
N LEU A 124 -5.19 -16.13 0.04
CA LEU A 124 -4.56 -16.61 -1.20
C LEU A 124 -3.67 -17.83 -0.97
N LEU A 125 -3.01 -17.92 0.19
CA LEU A 125 -2.10 -19.02 0.52
C LEU A 125 -2.83 -20.31 0.92
N THR A 126 -3.92 -20.21 1.69
CA THR A 126 -4.59 -21.38 2.29
C THR A 126 -5.98 -21.66 1.74
N GLY A 127 -6.60 -20.69 1.05
CA GLY A 127 -8.01 -20.72 0.65
C GLY A 127 -8.98 -20.41 1.79
N GLU A 128 -8.49 -20.22 3.02
CA GLU A 128 -9.32 -19.98 4.19
C GLU A 128 -9.67 -18.49 4.32
N LEU A 129 -10.93 -18.19 4.65
CA LEU A 129 -11.31 -16.85 5.09
C LEU A 129 -10.96 -16.68 6.58
N PRO A 130 -10.54 -15.50 7.04
CA PRO A 130 -10.38 -15.26 8.46
C PRO A 130 -11.75 -15.40 9.15
N SER A 131 -11.79 -16.18 10.24
CA SER A 131 -12.94 -16.23 11.13
C SER A 131 -12.94 -14.99 12.02
N ILE A 132 -14.07 -14.31 12.11
CA ILE A 132 -14.32 -13.27 13.11
C ILE A 132 -15.45 -13.78 14.00
N GLU A 133 -15.11 -14.32 15.16
CA GLU A 133 -16.09 -14.71 16.18
C GLU A 133 -16.62 -13.45 16.89
N GLU A 134 -15.72 -12.54 17.29
CA GLU A 134 -16.04 -11.23 17.85
C GLU A 134 -15.24 -10.13 17.13
N ARG A 135 -15.89 -9.00 16.80
CA ARG A 135 -15.21 -7.87 16.15
C ARG A 135 -14.41 -7.07 17.19
N GLU A 136 -13.08 -7.14 17.09
CA GLU A 136 -12.14 -6.35 17.88
C GLU A 136 -11.78 -5.03 17.22
N TYR A 137 -11.07 -4.15 17.95
CA TYR A 137 -10.79 -2.78 17.51
C TYR A 137 -9.91 -2.69 16.25
N TRP A 138 -9.20 -3.77 15.89
CA TRP A 138 -8.38 -3.86 14.68
C TRP A 138 -9.11 -4.55 13.51
N HIS A 139 -10.38 -4.92 13.67
CA HIS A 139 -11.22 -5.35 12.56
C HIS A 139 -12.00 -4.14 11.99
N PRO A 140 -12.33 -4.13 10.68
CA PRO A 140 -13.29 -3.18 10.14
C PRO A 140 -14.62 -3.27 10.89
N ALA A 141 -15.24 -2.12 11.17
CA ALA A 141 -16.48 -2.07 11.95
C ALA A 141 -17.67 -2.69 11.21
N CYS A 142 -17.64 -2.74 9.87
CA CYS A 142 -18.69 -3.36 9.06
C CYS A 142 -18.12 -3.98 7.77
N GLY A 143 -19.04 -4.49 6.94
CA GLY A 143 -18.74 -5.21 5.73
C GLY A 143 -18.40 -6.68 6.00
N GLU A 144 -18.72 -7.52 5.03
CA GLU A 144 -18.31 -8.92 5.00
C GLU A 144 -16.84 -9.00 4.61
N ILE A 145 -16.12 -9.94 5.22
CA ILE A 145 -14.70 -10.13 4.91
C ILE A 145 -14.47 -10.44 3.44
N THR A 146 -15.35 -11.25 2.85
CA THR A 146 -15.29 -11.57 1.41
C THR A 146 -15.33 -10.31 0.55
N ASP A 147 -16.15 -9.32 0.90
CA ASP A 147 -16.25 -8.07 0.16
C ASP A 147 -14.96 -7.23 0.27
N TRP A 148 -14.33 -7.24 1.45
CA TRP A 148 -13.06 -6.55 1.66
C TRP A 148 -11.94 -7.21 0.88
N LEU A 149 -11.86 -8.55 0.89
CA LEU A 149 -10.86 -9.29 0.14
C LEU A 149 -11.06 -9.13 -1.37
N ASP A 150 -12.31 -9.17 -1.85
CA ASP A 150 -12.62 -8.99 -3.27
C ASP A 150 -12.31 -7.55 -3.73
N TRP A 151 -12.49 -6.56 -2.84
CA TRP A 151 -12.04 -5.20 -3.12
C TRP A 151 -10.51 -5.10 -3.20
N ILE A 152 -9.76 -5.73 -2.28
CA ILE A 152 -8.29 -5.78 -2.36
C ILE A 152 -7.85 -6.46 -3.66
N ASP A 153 -8.46 -7.57 -4.04
CA ASP A 153 -8.15 -8.30 -5.26
C ASP A 153 -8.33 -7.44 -6.52
N SER A 154 -9.44 -6.69 -6.58
CA SER A 154 -9.72 -5.76 -7.69
C SER A 154 -8.74 -4.59 -7.81
N MET A 155 -7.91 -4.33 -6.79
CA MET A 155 -6.89 -3.26 -6.86
C MET A 155 -5.77 -3.60 -7.84
N ASN A 156 -5.54 -4.88 -8.13
CA ASN A 156 -4.60 -5.29 -9.17
C ASN A 156 -5.12 -4.91 -10.57
N ASP A 157 -6.41 -5.13 -10.82
CA ASP A 157 -7.09 -4.71 -12.05
C ASP A 157 -6.96 -3.19 -12.24
N LEU A 158 -7.25 -2.42 -11.17
CA LEU A 158 -7.09 -0.97 -11.17
C LEU A 158 -5.65 -0.54 -11.48
N TYR A 159 -4.67 -1.20 -10.87
CA TYR A 159 -3.26 -0.90 -11.09
C TYR A 159 -2.83 -1.16 -12.54
N CYS A 160 -3.48 -2.12 -13.21
CA CYS A 160 -3.29 -2.41 -14.63
C CYS A 160 -4.16 -1.53 -15.56
N GLY A 161 -5.00 -0.65 -15.01
CA GLY A 161 -5.82 0.31 -15.76
C GLY A 161 -7.28 -0.09 -15.95
N ASP A 162 -7.72 -1.24 -15.42
CA ASP A 162 -9.13 -1.66 -15.45
C ASP A 162 -9.84 -1.24 -14.15
N PHE A 163 -10.77 -0.28 -14.26
CA PHE A 163 -11.39 0.34 -13.09
C PHE A 163 -12.72 -0.33 -12.67
N GLU A 164 -13.35 -1.13 -13.51
CA GLU A 164 -14.78 -1.46 -13.35
C GLU A 164 -15.02 -2.32 -12.11
N ARG A 165 -14.28 -3.43 -11.99
CA ARG A 165 -14.38 -4.34 -10.83
C ARG A 165 -14.01 -3.62 -9.54
N TYR A 166 -12.98 -2.78 -9.58
CA TYR A 166 -12.57 -1.95 -8.44
C TYR A 166 -13.68 -1.02 -7.95
N ALA A 167 -14.33 -0.31 -8.86
CA ALA A 167 -15.38 0.64 -8.52
C ALA A 167 -16.60 -0.07 -7.90
N LEU A 168 -17.00 -1.22 -8.45
CA LEU A 168 -18.10 -2.02 -7.94
C LEU A 168 -17.80 -2.56 -6.52
N ALA A 169 -16.63 -3.17 -6.33
CA ALA A 169 -16.23 -3.72 -5.03
C ALA A 169 -16.11 -2.61 -3.96
N LYS A 170 -15.52 -1.46 -4.31
CA LYS A 170 -15.46 -0.30 -3.41
C LYS A 170 -16.84 0.19 -3.00
N THR A 171 -17.75 0.29 -3.96
CA THR A 171 -19.11 0.78 -3.72
C THR A 171 -19.87 -0.14 -2.78
N LYS A 172 -19.66 -1.46 -2.89
CA LYS A 172 -20.23 -2.46 -1.97
C LYS A 172 -19.77 -2.21 -0.52
N ILE A 173 -18.48 -1.99 -0.30
CA ILE A 173 -17.94 -1.65 1.02
C ILE A 173 -18.55 -0.35 1.56
N ILE A 174 -18.55 0.73 0.77
CA ILE A 174 -19.12 2.01 1.20
C ILE A 174 -20.61 1.87 1.56
N SER A 175 -21.35 1.09 0.76
CA SER A 175 -22.79 0.85 1.01
C SER A 175 -23.02 0.10 2.32
N SER A 176 -22.12 -0.82 2.70
CA SER A 176 -22.20 -1.51 3.99
C SER A 176 -22.12 -0.54 5.17
N TYR A 177 -21.28 0.48 5.09
CA TYR A 177 -21.18 1.54 6.10
C TYR A 177 -22.43 2.41 6.17
N VAL A 178 -23.00 2.77 5.01
CA VAL A 178 -24.23 3.58 4.94
C VAL A 178 -25.41 2.84 5.58
N LYS A 179 -25.50 1.51 5.36
CA LYS A 179 -26.55 0.69 5.97
C LYS A 179 -26.45 0.69 7.50
N VAL A 180 -25.25 0.46 8.04
CA VAL A 180 -25.01 0.46 9.49
C VAL A 180 -25.30 1.82 10.13
N ALA A 181 -25.01 2.93 9.44
CA ALA A 181 -25.33 4.26 9.94
C ALA A 181 -26.84 4.47 10.11
N ARG A 182 -27.65 4.00 9.15
CA ARG A 182 -29.12 4.11 9.17
C ARG A 182 -29.80 3.20 10.19
N GLU A 183 -29.18 2.09 10.57
CA GLU A 183 -29.70 1.16 11.58
C GLU A 183 -29.47 1.66 13.02
N LYS A 184 -28.67 2.71 13.20
CA LYS A 184 -28.38 3.34 14.50
C LYS A 184 -29.21 4.60 14.78
N GLU A 185 -30.00 5.05 13.80
CA GLU A 185 -30.98 6.16 13.91
C GLU A 185 -32.36 5.63 14.30
#